data_AF-A0A1H6JFN6-F1
#
_entry.id   AF-A0A1H6JFN6-F1
#
_cell.length_a   1.000
_cell.length_b   1.000
_cell.length_c   1.000
_cell.angle_alpha   90.00
_cell.angle_beta   90.00
_cell.angle_gamma   90.00
#
_symmetry.space_group_name_H-M   'P 1'
#
loop_
_entity.id
_entity.type
_entity.pdbx_description
1 polymer ?
#
loop_
_entity_poly.entity_id
_entity_poly.type
_entity_poly.pdbx_seq_one_letter_code
_entity_poly.pdbx_strand_id
1 'polypeptide(L)'
;MELFENCVDRATALATACGWLAFGGGLEAAVGVAVGGAGLATAVFGAMRRHGPESEKVLAAIRTRIRDGLEQYASAERWHISTDLESADQAMERALATCFLDRRSLAESARSPQGFPVAATEIIFRKVAECEPSIFGANGSQIVKDYAAAVIRTALEAAIENESYFEKLQPHLMIEALRGIGAIENKVDTINERVASMHSTLLEMAQKFRSSSAIIDVDKIKIELAVNDRDEVIIFYNKEFPYPLDWFEYSISDCRMKIVVAGSFKKEYSKVIPLGIAKFLNPTMSERILAVLIDDQTGEPIEGNYYPLKFME
;
A
#
# COMPACT_ATOMS: atom_id res chain seq x y z
N MET A 1 -3.38 32.24 26.51
CA MET A 1 -3.94 32.04 25.17
C MET A 1 -3.23 30.82 24.61
N GLU A 2 -3.73 29.63 24.95
CA GLU A 2 -3.17 28.32 24.53
C GLU A 2 -3.78 27.84 23.19
N LEU A 3 -4.76 28.58 22.68
CA LEU A 3 -5.33 28.38 21.35
C LEU A 3 -4.26 28.66 20.28
N PHE A 4 -4.21 27.80 19.27
CA PHE A 4 -3.32 27.84 18.10
C PHE A 4 -1.92 27.24 18.26
N GLU A 5 -1.50 26.80 19.46
CA GLU A 5 -0.14 26.24 19.63
C GLU A 5 0.10 24.96 18.82
N ASN A 6 -0.94 24.13 18.68
CA ASN A 6 -0.82 22.83 18.01
C ASN A 6 -0.64 22.97 16.48
N CYS A 7 -1.43 23.84 15.83
CA CYS A 7 -1.26 24.06 14.39
C CYS A 7 0.03 24.86 14.07
N VAL A 8 0.43 25.78 14.95
CA VAL A 8 1.63 26.60 14.80
C VAL A 8 2.88 25.73 14.71
N ASP A 9 2.98 24.69 15.53
CA ASP A 9 4.11 23.74 15.45
C ASP A 9 4.14 22.99 14.12
N ARG A 10 3.00 22.52 13.63
CA ARG A 10 2.91 21.81 12.34
C ARG A 10 3.14 22.73 11.15
N ALA A 11 2.63 23.95 11.19
CA ALA A 11 2.85 24.98 10.18
C ALA A 11 4.33 25.39 10.14
N THR A 12 4.97 25.53 11.31
CA THR A 12 6.41 25.79 11.40
C THR A 12 7.23 24.66 10.79
N ALA A 13 6.86 23.40 11.04
CA ALA A 13 7.49 22.23 10.43
C ALA A 13 7.39 22.24 8.91
N LEU A 14 6.18 22.49 8.41
CA LEU A 14 5.86 22.53 7.00
C LEU A 14 6.64 23.66 6.30
N ALA A 15 6.60 24.85 6.88
CA ALA A 15 7.29 26.01 6.34
C ALA A 15 8.80 25.83 6.32
N THR A 16 9.36 25.22 7.37
CA THR A 16 10.77 24.87 7.44
C THR A 16 11.16 23.86 6.35
N ALA A 17 10.36 22.81 6.16
CA ALA A 17 10.59 21.82 5.13
C ALA A 17 10.51 22.42 3.72
N CYS A 18 9.53 23.31 3.51
CA CYS A 18 9.34 24.03 2.26
C CYS A 18 10.48 25.02 1.99
N GLY A 19 10.94 25.76 3.00
CA GLY A 19 12.10 26.64 2.91
C GLY A 19 13.38 25.88 2.59
N TRP A 20 13.62 24.74 3.24
CA TRP A 20 14.76 23.90 2.88
C TRP A 20 14.71 23.44 1.41
N LEU A 21 13.56 22.97 0.94
CA LEU A 21 13.41 22.50 -0.44
C LEU A 21 13.48 23.65 -1.47
N ALA A 22 13.04 24.86 -1.10
CA ALA A 22 13.06 26.03 -1.96
C ALA A 22 14.45 26.69 -2.06
N PHE A 23 15.21 26.74 -0.96
CA PHE A 23 16.46 27.52 -0.87
C PHE A 23 17.73 26.65 -0.70
N GLY A 24 17.62 25.48 -0.08
CA GLY A 24 18.74 24.56 0.14
C GLY A 24 18.78 23.35 -0.81
N GLY A 25 17.73 23.10 -1.59
CA GLY A 25 17.64 21.95 -2.46
C GLY A 25 18.06 22.25 -3.89
N GLY A 26 19.35 22.25 -4.20
CA GLY A 26 19.80 22.12 -5.60
C GLY A 26 19.16 20.90 -6.28
N LEU A 27 19.28 20.80 -7.61
CA LEU A 27 18.64 19.78 -8.47
C LEU A 27 18.85 18.31 -8.01
N GLU A 28 19.85 18.07 -7.15
CA GLU A 28 20.27 16.80 -6.57
C GLU A 28 19.60 16.41 -5.23
N ALA A 29 18.82 17.29 -4.58
CA ALA A 29 18.05 16.97 -3.37
C ALA A 29 16.79 16.09 -3.65
N ALA A 30 16.84 15.28 -4.71
CA ALA A 30 15.81 14.34 -5.16
C ALA A 30 15.50 13.21 -4.17
N VAL A 31 16.26 13.16 -3.09
CA VAL A 31 16.31 12.09 -2.09
C VAL A 31 15.13 12.22 -1.10
N GLY A 32 14.64 13.44 -0.82
CA GLY A 32 13.55 13.67 0.16
C GLY A 32 12.14 13.21 -0.23
N VAL A 33 11.90 12.82 -1.49
CA VAL A 33 10.54 12.47 -1.99
C VAL A 33 10.10 11.06 -1.57
N ALA A 34 11.04 10.17 -1.22
CA ALA A 34 10.73 8.80 -0.81
C ALA A 34 10.18 8.70 0.62
N VAL A 35 10.40 9.73 1.44
CA VAL A 35 9.90 9.78 2.81
C VAL A 35 8.55 10.49 2.79
N GLY A 36 7.44 9.76 2.94
CA GLY A 36 6.11 10.36 3.03
C GLY A 36 6.06 11.52 4.05
N GLY A 37 5.12 12.46 3.89
CA GLY A 37 5.12 13.75 4.58
C GLY A 37 5.44 13.72 6.09
N ALA A 38 4.93 12.73 6.82
CA ALA A 38 5.20 12.55 8.24
C ALA A 38 6.69 12.27 8.57
N GLY A 39 7.40 11.54 7.72
CA GLY A 39 8.82 11.24 7.92
C GLY A 39 9.72 12.43 7.54
N LEU A 40 9.32 13.26 6.56
CA LEU A 40 10.00 14.51 6.26
C LEU A 40 9.89 15.49 7.45
N ALA A 41 8.70 15.65 8.03
CA ALA A 41 8.49 16.45 9.22
C ALA A 41 9.38 16.00 10.39
N THR A 42 9.45 14.67 10.60
CA THR A 42 10.24 14.07 11.68
C THR A 42 11.74 14.26 11.46
N ALA A 43 12.23 14.11 10.22
CA ALA A 43 13.62 14.35 9.86
C ALA A 43 14.00 15.83 10.04
N VAL A 44 13.12 16.74 9.62
CA VAL A 44 13.31 18.18 9.75
C VAL A 44 13.37 18.59 11.22
N PHE A 45 12.41 18.15 12.04
CA PHE A 45 12.45 18.42 13.49
C PHE A 45 13.62 17.74 14.18
N GLY A 46 14.00 16.54 13.76
CA GLY A 46 15.16 15.82 14.28
C GLY A 46 16.47 16.56 14.02
N ALA A 47 16.65 17.11 12.82
CA ALA A 47 17.82 17.92 12.47
C ALA A 47 17.85 19.24 13.26
N MET A 48 16.71 19.93 13.37
CA MET A 48 16.60 21.20 14.09
C MET A 48 16.86 21.07 15.59
N ARG A 49 16.35 20.02 16.24
CA ARG A 49 16.64 19.76 17.66
C ARG A 49 18.14 19.53 17.92
N ARG A 50 18.89 19.06 16.92
CA ARG A 50 20.33 18.78 17.03
C ARG A 50 21.20 20.00 16.74
N HIS A 51 20.69 21.04 16.09
CA HIS A 51 21.44 22.28 15.84
C HIS A 51 21.51 23.22 17.06
N GLY A 52 20.88 22.84 18.18
CA GLY A 52 21.03 23.53 19.46
C GLY A 52 20.31 24.89 19.51
N PRO A 53 20.79 25.83 20.34
CA PRO A 53 20.05 27.04 20.73
C PRO A 53 19.69 27.99 19.57
N GLU A 54 20.42 27.96 18.45
CA GLU A 54 20.15 28.81 17.29
C GLU A 54 18.87 28.36 16.56
N SER A 55 18.64 27.05 16.44
CA SER A 55 17.40 26.50 15.89
C SER A 55 16.19 26.77 16.77
N GLU A 56 16.35 26.67 18.09
CA GLU A 56 15.27 27.00 19.02
C GLU A 56 14.86 28.47 18.93
N LYS A 57 15.84 29.38 18.75
CA LYS A 57 15.56 30.80 18.56
C LYS A 57 14.81 31.08 17.26
N VAL A 58 15.20 30.47 16.15
CA VAL A 58 14.52 30.65 14.86
C VAL A 58 13.12 30.05 14.89
N LEU A 59 12.95 28.85 15.46
CA LEU A 59 11.64 28.24 15.64
C LEU A 59 10.75 29.10 16.55
N ALA A 60 11.29 29.62 17.66
CA ALA A 60 10.56 30.55 18.51
C ALA A 60 10.16 31.82 17.76
N ALA A 61 11.05 32.39 16.93
CA ALA A 61 10.75 33.56 16.12
C ALA A 61 9.64 33.29 15.09
N ILE A 62 9.66 32.14 14.40
CA ILE A 62 8.59 31.75 13.47
C ILE A 62 7.26 31.56 14.21
N ARG A 63 7.28 30.88 15.37
CA ARG A 63 6.08 30.70 16.20
C ARG A 63 5.50 32.04 16.67
N THR A 64 6.35 32.94 17.15
CA THR A 64 5.94 34.29 17.55
C THR A 64 5.36 35.05 16.35
N ARG A 65 6.00 34.98 15.18
CA ARG A 65 5.50 35.65 13.97
C ARG A 65 4.13 35.13 13.52
N ILE A 66 3.91 33.82 13.58
CA ILE A 66 2.61 33.21 13.28
C ILE A 66 1.57 33.69 14.29
N ARG A 67 1.90 33.67 15.59
CA ARG A 67 1.00 34.15 16.65
C ARG A 67 0.63 35.62 16.45
N ASP A 68 1.61 36.49 16.25
CA ASP A 68 1.41 37.92 16.05
C ASP A 68 0.56 38.19 14.79
N GLY A 69 0.81 37.43 13.72
CA GLY A 69 -0.01 37.47 12.50
C GLY A 69 -1.46 37.09 12.78
N LEU A 70 -1.70 35.98 13.46
CA LEU A 70 -3.04 35.51 13.81
C LEU A 70 -3.77 36.47 14.75
N GLU A 71 -3.08 37.08 15.72
CA GLU A 71 -3.66 38.12 16.58
C GLU A 71 -4.06 39.36 15.75
N GLN A 72 -3.24 39.76 14.78
CA GLN A 72 -3.58 40.83 13.84
C GLN A 72 -4.81 40.49 12.99
N TYR A 73 -4.88 39.29 12.39
CA TYR A 73 -6.05 38.86 11.62
C TYR A 73 -7.31 38.77 12.49
N ALA A 74 -7.19 38.21 13.69
CA ALA A 74 -8.31 38.07 14.62
C ALA A 74 -8.89 39.43 15.04
N SER A 75 -8.02 40.41 15.28
CA SER A 75 -8.44 41.77 15.63
C SER A 75 -9.04 42.54 14.46
N ALA A 76 -8.51 42.38 13.25
CA ALA A 76 -8.96 43.05 12.03
C ALA A 76 -10.30 42.53 11.51
N GLU A 77 -10.50 41.20 11.54
CA GLU A 77 -11.68 40.55 10.97
C GLU A 77 -12.76 40.23 12.01
N ARG A 78 -12.58 40.68 13.26
CA ARG A 78 -13.47 40.38 14.40
C ARG A 78 -13.73 38.89 14.54
N TRP A 79 -12.68 38.08 14.44
CA TRP A 79 -12.76 36.67 14.77
C TRP A 79 -12.98 36.55 16.28
N HIS A 80 -14.25 36.60 16.69
CA HIS A 80 -14.63 36.19 18.04
C HIS A 80 -14.26 34.71 18.17
N ILE A 81 -13.63 34.33 19.29
CA ILE A 81 -13.28 32.94 19.61
C ILE A 81 -14.57 32.12 19.52
N SER A 82 -14.75 31.48 18.37
CA SER A 82 -15.87 30.62 18.06
C SER A 82 -15.36 29.19 18.12
N THR A 83 -16.24 28.28 18.51
CA THR A 83 -16.00 26.82 18.46
C THR A 83 -15.52 26.36 17.08
N ASP A 84 -15.82 27.12 16.03
CA ASP A 84 -15.43 26.83 14.65
C ASP A 84 -13.92 27.03 14.42
N LEU A 85 -13.30 28.03 15.07
CA LEU A 85 -11.85 28.26 14.96
C LEU A 85 -11.05 27.23 15.77
N GLU A 86 -11.56 26.80 16.92
CA GLU A 86 -10.93 25.70 17.68
C GLU A 86 -10.98 24.38 16.89
N SER A 87 -12.13 24.12 16.25
CA SER A 87 -12.30 22.95 15.38
C SER A 87 -11.39 23.03 14.15
N ALA A 88 -11.24 24.23 13.58
CA ALA A 88 -10.31 24.47 12.48
C ALA A 88 -8.85 24.24 12.90
N ASP A 89 -8.46 24.70 14.09
CA ASP A 89 -7.11 24.53 14.62
C ASP A 89 -6.73 23.03 14.77
N GLN A 90 -7.63 22.24 15.36
CA GLN A 90 -7.44 20.80 15.50
C GLN A 90 -7.42 20.06 14.15
N ALA A 91 -8.27 20.48 13.21
CA ALA A 91 -8.28 19.90 11.87
C ALA A 91 -7.01 20.24 11.09
N MET A 92 -6.50 21.47 11.23
CA MET A 92 -5.21 21.89 10.68
C MET A 92 -4.05 21.06 11.25
N GLU A 93 -4.03 20.81 12.56
CA GLU A 93 -3.00 19.96 13.18
C GLU A 93 -2.93 18.58 12.52
N ARG A 94 -4.10 17.94 12.30
CA ARG A 94 -4.19 16.62 11.65
C ARG A 94 -3.80 16.68 10.18
N ALA A 95 -4.33 17.65 9.43
CA ALA A 95 -4.12 17.75 7.99
C ALA A 95 -2.69 18.16 7.62
N LEU A 96 -2.09 19.11 8.33
CA LEU A 96 -0.75 19.60 8.01
C LEU A 96 0.34 18.53 8.18
N ALA A 97 0.09 17.48 8.98
CA ALA A 97 1.01 16.36 9.11
C ALA A 97 1.22 15.56 7.80
N THR A 98 0.28 15.68 6.84
CA THR A 98 0.32 14.96 5.56
C THR A 98 0.42 15.89 4.35
N CYS A 99 0.18 17.19 4.51
CA CYS A 99 0.09 18.17 3.43
C CYS A 99 1.44 18.79 3.02
N PHE A 100 2.42 17.94 2.67
CA PHE A 100 3.70 18.40 2.13
C PHE A 100 3.60 18.63 0.62
N LEU A 101 4.29 19.67 0.14
CA LEU A 101 4.42 19.92 -1.29
C LEU A 101 5.41 18.93 -1.90
N ASP A 102 5.02 18.32 -3.02
CA ASP A 102 5.96 17.54 -3.82
C ASP A 102 6.92 18.47 -4.59
N ARG A 103 7.99 17.89 -5.14
CA ARG A 103 9.04 18.62 -5.87
C ARG A 103 8.48 19.50 -6.98
N ARG A 104 7.49 18.99 -7.73
CA ARG A 104 6.91 19.70 -8.86
C ARG A 104 6.13 20.92 -8.37
N SER A 105 5.28 20.72 -7.38
CA SER A 105 4.49 21.78 -6.75
C SER A 105 5.37 22.87 -6.14
N LEU A 106 6.46 22.50 -5.45
CA LEU A 106 7.43 23.46 -4.92
C LEU A 106 8.11 24.30 -6.01
N ALA A 107 8.58 23.65 -7.07
CA ALA A 107 9.22 24.33 -8.19
C ALA A 107 8.25 25.26 -8.94
N GLU A 108 6.99 24.85 -9.06
CA GLU A 108 5.92 25.67 -9.64
C GLU A 108 5.60 26.87 -8.74
N SER A 109 5.46 26.68 -7.42
CA SER A 109 5.24 27.77 -6.46
C SER A 109 6.39 28.78 -6.43
N ALA A 110 7.64 28.31 -6.51
CA ALA A 110 8.82 29.18 -6.48
C ALA A 110 8.93 30.11 -7.70
N ARG A 111 8.35 29.69 -8.84
CA ARG A 111 8.33 30.46 -10.09
C ARG A 111 7.07 31.32 -10.25
N SER A 112 6.16 31.28 -9.28
CA SER A 112 4.91 32.03 -9.37
C SER A 112 5.17 33.55 -9.35
N PRO A 113 4.53 34.33 -10.25
CA PRO A 113 4.59 35.79 -10.22
C PRO A 113 4.06 36.42 -8.92
N GLN A 114 3.26 35.68 -8.16
CA GLN A 114 2.68 36.13 -6.89
C GLN A 114 3.62 35.91 -5.69
N GLY A 115 4.79 35.29 -5.92
CA GLY A 115 5.74 34.90 -4.89
C GLY A 115 5.45 33.52 -4.31
N PHE A 116 6.50 32.89 -3.78
CA PHE A 116 6.45 31.53 -3.26
C PHE A 116 5.44 31.33 -2.12
N PRO A 117 5.37 32.17 -1.06
CA PRO A 117 4.44 31.95 0.05
C PRO A 117 2.99 31.85 -0.41
N VAL A 118 2.58 32.74 -1.31
CA VAL A 118 1.19 32.83 -1.79
C VAL A 118 0.85 31.58 -2.59
N ALA A 119 1.66 31.24 -3.59
CA ALA A 119 1.43 30.09 -4.44
C ALA A 119 1.52 28.75 -3.70
N ALA A 120 2.46 28.62 -2.76
CA ALA A 120 2.58 27.43 -1.91
C ALA A 120 1.37 27.27 -0.99
N THR A 121 0.87 28.37 -0.42
CA THR A 121 -0.33 28.38 0.42
C THR A 121 -1.54 27.82 -0.30
N GLU A 122 -1.79 28.24 -1.55
CA GLU A 122 -2.93 27.75 -2.33
C GLU A 122 -2.89 26.23 -2.54
N ILE A 123 -1.71 25.68 -2.82
CA ILE A 123 -1.55 24.24 -3.05
C ILE A 123 -1.70 23.47 -1.74
N ILE A 124 -1.06 23.93 -0.66
CA ILE A 124 -1.17 23.29 0.67
C ILE A 124 -2.62 23.35 1.15
N PHE A 125 -3.28 24.49 1.01
CA PHE A 125 -4.67 24.67 1.43
C PHE A 125 -5.62 23.74 0.68
N ARG A 126 -5.41 23.52 -0.63
CA ARG A 126 -6.17 22.53 -1.39
C ARG A 126 -6.04 21.12 -0.81
N LYS A 127 -4.82 20.70 -0.45
CA LYS A 127 -4.58 19.40 0.18
C LYS A 127 -5.21 19.31 1.57
N VAL A 128 -5.18 20.40 2.35
CA VAL A 128 -5.89 20.49 3.64
C VAL A 128 -7.40 20.29 3.43
N ALA A 129 -7.98 20.93 2.42
CA ALA A 129 -9.40 20.80 2.09
C ALA A 129 -9.79 19.40 1.59
N GLU A 130 -8.89 18.68 0.94
CA GLU A 130 -9.08 17.27 0.58
C GLU A 130 -9.01 16.35 1.80
N CYS A 131 -8.15 16.65 2.78
CA CYS A 131 -7.97 15.86 3.99
C CYS A 131 -9.10 16.07 5.01
N GLU A 132 -9.58 17.30 5.15
CA GLU A 132 -10.62 17.70 6.12
C GLU A 132 -11.77 18.45 5.40
N PRO A 133 -12.51 17.77 4.49
CA PRO A 133 -13.49 18.40 3.61
C PRO A 133 -14.74 18.91 4.34
N SER A 134 -15.04 18.39 5.53
CA SER A 134 -16.13 18.85 6.39
C SER A 134 -15.91 20.27 6.91
N ILE A 135 -14.64 20.68 7.08
CA ILE A 135 -14.26 21.95 7.69
C ILE A 135 -13.76 22.93 6.62
N PHE A 136 -12.89 22.47 5.71
CA PHE A 136 -12.24 23.32 4.71
C PHE A 136 -12.75 23.13 3.28
N GLY A 137 -13.66 22.16 3.05
CA GLY A 137 -14.24 21.90 1.73
C GLY A 137 -15.17 23.01 1.24
N ALA A 138 -15.87 22.77 0.12
CA ALA A 138 -16.71 23.78 -0.55
C ALA A 138 -17.71 24.47 0.41
N ASN A 139 -18.31 23.70 1.32
CA ASN A 139 -19.32 24.18 2.27
C ASN A 139 -18.74 24.74 3.59
N GLY A 140 -17.42 24.70 3.76
CA GLY A 140 -16.75 25.24 4.95
C GLY A 140 -16.90 26.76 5.06
N SER A 141 -16.99 27.26 6.30
CA SER A 141 -17.09 28.69 6.60
C SER A 141 -15.91 29.46 6.02
N GLN A 142 -16.17 30.60 5.37
CA GLN A 142 -15.13 31.42 4.76
C GLN A 142 -14.08 31.88 5.79
N ILE A 143 -14.52 32.23 6.99
CA ILE A 143 -13.65 32.64 8.12
C ILE A 143 -12.64 31.53 8.47
N VAL A 144 -13.08 30.27 8.47
CA VAL A 144 -12.22 29.11 8.78
C VAL A 144 -11.19 28.85 7.67
N LYS A 145 -11.58 29.09 6.42
CA LYS A 145 -10.68 28.98 5.26
C LYS A 145 -9.64 30.10 5.26
N ASP A 146 -10.06 31.32 5.56
CA ASP A 146 -9.18 32.49 5.66
C ASP A 146 -8.19 32.34 6.83
N TYR A 147 -8.66 31.79 7.96
CA TYR A 147 -7.80 31.37 9.07
C TYR A 147 -6.71 30.39 8.62
N ALA A 148 -7.08 29.27 8.01
CA ALA A 148 -6.11 28.26 7.59
C ALA A 148 -5.10 28.81 6.57
N ALA A 149 -5.57 29.60 5.60
CA ALA A 149 -4.71 30.25 4.62
C ALA A 149 -3.74 31.25 5.28
N ALA A 150 -4.19 32.04 6.26
CA ALA A 150 -3.35 32.95 7.00
C ALA A 150 -2.26 32.21 7.81
N VAL A 151 -2.61 31.14 8.52
CA VAL A 151 -1.65 30.29 9.27
C VAL A 151 -0.55 29.78 8.34
N ILE A 152 -0.93 29.16 7.21
CA ILE A 152 0.01 28.56 6.26
C ILE A 152 0.90 29.63 5.64
N ARG A 153 0.30 30.74 5.17
CA ARG A 153 1.02 31.84 4.52
C ARG A 153 2.04 32.47 5.46
N THR A 154 1.61 32.85 6.66
CA THR A 154 2.50 33.50 7.64
C THR A 154 3.64 32.57 8.06
N ALA A 155 3.39 31.27 8.18
CA ALA A 155 4.45 30.31 8.46
C ALA A 155 5.49 30.28 7.33
N LEU A 156 5.06 30.23 6.07
CA LEU A 156 5.95 30.23 4.90
C LEU A 156 6.73 31.54 4.74
N GLU A 157 6.07 32.69 4.97
CA GLU A 157 6.72 34.01 4.97
C GLU A 157 7.82 34.07 6.05
N ALA A 158 7.51 33.66 7.27
CA ALA A 158 8.46 33.66 8.38
C ALA A 158 9.65 32.73 8.13
N ALA A 159 9.46 31.60 7.43
CA ALA A 159 10.55 30.73 7.03
C ALA A 159 11.47 31.40 5.99
N ILE A 160 10.91 32.11 5.00
CA ILE A 160 11.70 32.80 3.97
C ILE A 160 12.52 33.96 4.54
N GLU A 161 11.94 34.71 5.48
CA GLU A 161 12.64 35.82 6.16
C GLU A 161 13.93 35.35 6.87
N ASN A 162 14.08 34.04 7.12
CA ASN A 162 15.23 33.41 7.75
C ASN A 162 16.09 32.59 6.76
N GLU A 163 16.13 32.94 5.46
CA GLU A 163 16.86 32.24 4.39
C GLU A 163 18.29 31.80 4.79
N SER A 164 19.10 32.72 5.34
CA SER A 164 20.49 32.44 5.76
C SER A 164 20.64 31.34 6.83
N TYR A 165 19.60 31.10 7.62
CA TYR A 165 19.58 30.00 8.58
C TYR A 165 19.29 28.66 7.88
N PHE A 166 18.42 28.66 6.87
CA PHE A 166 18.11 27.46 6.09
C PHE A 166 19.28 26.98 5.23
N GLU A 167 20.09 27.90 4.69
CA GLU A 167 21.35 27.56 4.03
C GLU A 167 22.32 26.82 4.97
N LYS A 168 22.43 27.25 6.22
CA LYS A 168 23.27 26.58 7.23
C LYS A 168 22.70 25.23 7.67
N LEU A 169 21.38 25.10 7.70
CA LEU A 169 20.68 23.88 8.12
C LEU A 169 20.68 22.80 7.02
N GLN A 170 20.91 23.19 5.76
CA GLN A 170 20.84 22.34 4.57
C GLN A 170 21.67 21.04 4.67
N PRO A 171 22.97 21.05 5.07
CA PRO A 171 23.76 19.81 5.13
C PRO A 171 23.22 18.81 6.15
N HIS A 172 22.66 19.30 7.26
CA HIS A 172 22.13 18.47 8.34
C HIS A 172 20.80 17.83 7.96
N LEU A 173 19.93 18.58 7.28
CA LEU A 173 18.68 18.05 6.73
C LEU A 173 18.93 16.98 5.67
N MET A 174 19.96 17.17 4.83
CA MET A 174 20.37 16.16 3.85
C MET A 174 20.85 14.87 4.52
N ILE A 175 21.64 14.96 5.60
CA ILE A 175 22.08 13.80 6.38
C ILE A 175 20.89 13.06 7.02
N GLU A 176 19.93 13.78 7.61
CA GLU A 176 18.74 13.15 8.20
C GLU A 176 17.81 12.53 7.15
N ALA A 177 17.68 13.16 5.97
CA ALA A 177 16.93 12.59 4.86
C ALA A 177 17.57 11.29 4.36
N LEU A 178 18.90 11.27 4.20
CA LEU A 178 19.66 10.06 3.84
C LEU A 178 19.54 8.95 4.89
N ARG A 179 19.57 9.30 6.19
CA ARG A 179 19.32 8.35 7.29
C ARG A 179 17.90 7.80 7.27
N GLY A 180 16.91 8.66 7.01
CA GLY A 180 15.51 8.26 6.86
C GLY A 180 15.32 7.27 5.71
N ILE A 181 16.01 7.48 4.59
CA ILE A 181 15.96 6.57 3.43
C ILE A 181 16.65 5.26 3.73
N GLY A 182 17.85 5.27 4.33
CA GLY A 182 18.48 4.02 4.75
C GLY A 182 17.61 3.22 5.72
N ALA A 183 16.85 3.90 6.59
CA ALA A 183 15.88 3.23 7.47
C ALA A 183 14.64 2.69 6.71
N ILE A 184 14.21 3.35 5.63
CA ILE A 184 13.14 2.87 4.75
C ILE A 184 13.62 1.69 3.91
N GLU A 185 14.80 1.78 3.29
CA GLU A 185 15.45 0.71 2.53
C GLU A 185 15.59 -0.54 3.40
N ASN A 186 16.12 -0.41 4.62
CA ASN A 186 16.20 -1.53 5.58
C ASN A 186 14.82 -2.14 5.89
N LYS A 187 13.77 -1.31 6.01
CA LYS A 187 12.40 -1.80 6.24
C LYS A 187 11.82 -2.48 5.00
N VAL A 188 12.10 -1.97 3.80
CA VAL A 188 11.71 -2.58 2.53
C VAL A 188 12.40 -3.91 2.34
N ASP A 189 13.69 -4.01 2.67
CA ASP A 189 14.44 -5.26 2.66
C ASP A 189 13.85 -6.27 3.65
N THR A 190 13.53 -5.82 4.87
CA THR A 190 12.83 -6.67 5.87
C THR A 190 11.45 -7.13 5.36
N ILE A 191 10.72 -6.28 4.65
CA ILE A 191 9.44 -6.64 4.03
C ILE A 191 9.66 -7.65 2.90
N ASN A 192 10.65 -7.44 2.03
CA ASN A 192 11.00 -8.35 0.94
C ASN A 192 11.42 -9.73 1.48
N GLU A 193 12.21 -9.78 2.55
CA GLU A 193 12.55 -11.02 3.25
C GLU A 193 11.30 -11.72 3.81
N ARG A 194 10.37 -10.97 4.41
CA ARG A 194 9.10 -11.54 4.90
C ARG A 194 8.20 -12.02 3.78
N VAL A 195 8.12 -11.30 2.66
CA VAL A 195 7.37 -11.70 1.47
C VAL A 195 7.99 -12.94 0.84
N ALA A 196 9.31 -13.02 0.74
CA ALA A 196 10.03 -14.20 0.27
C ALA A 196 9.78 -15.41 1.18
N SER A 197 9.81 -15.21 2.50
CA SER A 197 9.45 -16.25 3.48
C SER A 197 7.98 -16.67 3.38
N MET A 198 7.04 -15.74 3.16
CA MET A 198 5.64 -16.09 2.94
C MET A 198 5.46 -16.87 1.65
N HIS A 199 6.16 -16.48 0.59
CA HIS A 199 6.13 -17.19 -0.69
C HIS A 199 6.69 -18.61 -0.55
N SER A 200 7.78 -18.80 0.21
CA SER A 200 8.31 -20.15 0.48
C SER A 200 7.35 -20.98 1.32
N THR A 201 6.71 -20.42 2.35
CA THR A 201 5.68 -21.12 3.14
C THR A 201 4.46 -21.47 2.29
N LEU A 202 4.03 -20.59 1.39
CA LEU A 202 2.93 -20.86 0.46
C LEU A 202 3.30 -21.95 -0.56
N LEU A 203 4.54 -21.99 -1.04
CA LEU A 203 5.03 -23.07 -1.89
C LEU A 203 5.10 -24.40 -1.12
N GLU A 204 5.57 -24.41 0.11
CA GLU A 204 5.56 -25.60 0.98
C GLU A 204 4.13 -26.07 1.27
N MET A 205 3.20 -25.15 1.51
CA MET A 205 1.78 -25.46 1.68
C MET A 205 1.17 -25.98 0.38
N ALA A 206 1.46 -25.37 -0.78
CA ALA A 206 1.02 -25.84 -2.09
C ALA A 206 1.59 -27.23 -2.43
N GLN A 207 2.83 -27.51 -2.02
CA GLN A 207 3.45 -28.83 -2.15
C GLN A 207 2.84 -29.86 -1.19
N LYS A 208 2.44 -29.43 0.02
CA LYS A 208 1.63 -30.21 0.97
C LYS A 208 0.19 -30.46 0.47
N PHE A 209 -0.38 -29.50 -0.27
CA PHE A 209 -1.70 -29.63 -0.90
C PHE A 209 -1.64 -30.51 -2.16
N ARG A 210 -0.55 -30.44 -2.95
CA ARG A 210 -0.23 -31.45 -3.98
C ARG A 210 -0.06 -32.85 -3.40
N SER A 211 0.21 -33.01 -2.11
CA SER A 211 0.21 -34.31 -1.42
C SER A 211 -1.14 -34.74 -0.86
N SER A 212 -2.24 -34.08 -1.24
CA SER A 212 -3.55 -34.74 -1.32
C SER A 212 -3.70 -35.53 -2.63
N SER A 213 -2.60 -35.95 -3.25
CA SER A 213 -2.61 -36.81 -4.42
C SER A 213 -2.92 -38.26 -4.01
N ALA A 214 -3.88 -38.85 -4.70
CA ALA A 214 -4.13 -40.28 -4.64
C ALA A 214 -3.48 -40.94 -5.84
N ILE A 215 -2.39 -41.68 -5.62
CA ILE A 215 -1.75 -42.46 -6.69
C ILE A 215 -2.53 -43.77 -6.86
N ILE A 216 -3.18 -43.99 -8.00
CA ILE A 216 -3.76 -45.27 -8.43
C ILE A 216 -2.72 -45.96 -9.32
N ASP A 217 -2.32 -47.18 -8.97
CA ASP A 217 -1.42 -47.99 -9.79
C ASP A 217 -2.24 -49.07 -10.48
N VAL A 218 -2.35 -48.97 -11.81
CA VAL A 218 -3.21 -49.81 -12.64
C VAL A 218 -2.37 -50.33 -13.80
N ASP A 219 -2.03 -51.62 -13.83
CA ASP A 219 -1.30 -52.23 -14.94
C ASP A 219 -0.06 -51.39 -15.40
N LYS A 220 0.65 -50.76 -14.45
CA LYS A 220 1.81 -49.84 -14.63
C LYS A 220 1.49 -48.42 -15.14
N ILE A 221 0.22 -48.06 -15.19
CA ILE A 221 -0.27 -46.68 -15.36
C ILE A 221 -0.43 -46.09 -13.95
N LYS A 222 0.36 -45.06 -13.66
CA LYS A 222 0.21 -44.24 -12.47
C LYS A 222 -0.83 -43.17 -12.79
N ILE A 223 -1.86 -43.10 -11.97
CA ILE A 223 -2.91 -42.10 -12.07
C ILE A 223 -2.89 -41.26 -10.81
N GLU A 224 -2.86 -39.96 -10.97
CA GLU A 224 -2.85 -38.99 -9.89
C GLU A 224 -4.11 -38.13 -9.97
N LEU A 225 -4.77 -37.91 -8.84
CA LEU A 225 -5.89 -36.98 -8.74
C LEU A 225 -5.42 -35.69 -8.06
N ALA A 226 -5.75 -34.55 -8.65
CA ALA A 226 -5.54 -33.23 -8.05
C ALA A 226 -6.82 -32.40 -8.13
N VAL A 227 -6.83 -31.28 -7.41
CA VAL A 227 -7.90 -30.28 -7.44
C VAL A 227 -7.27 -28.96 -7.87
N ASN A 228 -7.84 -28.30 -8.87
CA ASN A 228 -7.35 -27.01 -9.34
C ASN A 228 -7.85 -25.85 -8.46
N ASP A 229 -7.48 -24.62 -8.82
CA ASP A 229 -7.90 -23.38 -8.16
C ASP A 229 -9.39 -23.06 -8.31
N ARG A 230 -10.10 -23.82 -9.14
CA ARG A 230 -11.55 -23.72 -9.37
C ARG A 230 -12.33 -24.84 -8.68
N ASP A 231 -11.68 -25.57 -7.77
CA ASP A 231 -12.26 -26.71 -7.06
C ASP A 231 -12.69 -27.86 -8.00
N GLU A 232 -12.13 -27.95 -9.20
CA GLU A 232 -12.38 -29.03 -10.16
C GLU A 232 -11.33 -30.13 -9.99
N VAL A 233 -11.78 -31.38 -10.01
CA VAL A 233 -10.86 -32.53 -9.98
C VAL A 233 -10.23 -32.72 -11.36
N ILE A 234 -8.92 -32.91 -11.39
CA ILE A 234 -8.14 -33.24 -12.58
C ILE A 234 -7.48 -34.60 -12.36
N ILE A 235 -7.52 -35.45 -13.39
CA ILE A 235 -6.86 -36.75 -13.41
C ILE A 235 -5.61 -36.65 -14.28
N PHE A 236 -4.45 -36.95 -13.72
CA PHE A 236 -3.21 -37.12 -14.47
C PHE A 236 -2.90 -38.59 -14.63
N TYR A 237 -2.42 -39.01 -15.79
CA TYR A 237 -1.97 -40.38 -16.01
C TYR A 237 -0.68 -40.40 -16.82
N ASN A 238 0.25 -41.31 -16.51
CA ASN A 238 1.60 -41.27 -17.08
C ASN A 238 1.80 -42.11 -18.35
N LYS A 239 0.78 -42.88 -18.77
CA LYS A 239 0.83 -43.76 -19.94
C LYS A 239 -0.54 -43.88 -20.59
N GLU A 240 -0.55 -44.00 -21.91
CA GLU A 240 -1.77 -44.27 -22.65
C GLU A 240 -2.46 -45.55 -22.15
N PHE A 241 -3.79 -45.49 -22.06
CA PHE A 241 -4.58 -46.67 -21.77
C PHE A 241 -4.52 -47.65 -22.96
N PRO A 242 -4.48 -48.97 -22.70
CA PRO A 242 -4.46 -49.97 -23.77
C PRO A 242 -5.71 -49.94 -24.66
N TYR A 243 -6.76 -49.27 -24.19
CA TYR A 243 -8.04 -49.07 -24.86
C TYR A 243 -8.45 -47.59 -24.69
N PRO A 244 -9.19 -47.01 -25.65
CA PRO A 244 -9.64 -45.62 -25.53
C PRO A 244 -10.43 -45.38 -24.25
N LEU A 245 -10.09 -44.31 -23.54
CA LEU A 245 -10.84 -43.85 -22.37
C LEU A 245 -12.23 -43.36 -22.81
N ASP A 246 -13.28 -43.83 -22.13
CA ASP A 246 -14.67 -43.54 -22.50
C ASP A 246 -15.31 -42.59 -21.48
N TRP A 247 -15.42 -43.00 -20.20
CA TRP A 247 -15.90 -42.14 -19.10
C TRP A 247 -15.36 -42.57 -17.74
N PHE A 248 -15.67 -41.76 -16.72
CA PHE A 248 -15.41 -42.06 -15.31
C PHE A 248 -16.72 -42.29 -14.55
N GLU A 249 -16.72 -43.21 -13.60
CA GLU A 249 -17.85 -43.44 -12.70
C GLU A 249 -17.43 -43.20 -11.26
N TYR A 250 -18.17 -42.39 -10.52
CA TYR A 250 -17.91 -42.13 -9.11
C TYR A 250 -19.07 -42.61 -8.25
N SER A 251 -18.81 -43.57 -7.37
CA SER A 251 -19.75 -43.99 -6.32
C SER A 251 -19.61 -43.07 -5.12
N ILE A 252 -20.69 -42.37 -4.80
CA ILE A 252 -20.74 -41.43 -3.66
C ILE A 252 -20.70 -42.20 -2.34
N SER A 253 -21.42 -43.31 -2.25
CA SER A 253 -21.50 -44.19 -1.08
C SER A 253 -20.13 -44.73 -0.65
N ASP A 254 -19.35 -45.23 -1.62
CA ASP A 254 -18.07 -45.89 -1.35
C ASP A 254 -16.85 -44.99 -1.64
N CYS A 255 -17.08 -43.72 -1.99
CA CYS A 255 -16.06 -42.77 -2.44
C CYS A 255 -15.12 -43.39 -3.51
N ARG A 256 -15.66 -44.19 -4.43
CA ARG A 256 -14.87 -45.01 -5.36
C ARG A 256 -14.98 -44.46 -6.77
N MET A 257 -13.84 -44.16 -7.38
CA MET A 257 -13.75 -43.84 -8.80
C MET A 257 -13.48 -45.10 -9.61
N LYS A 258 -14.19 -45.26 -10.72
CA LYS A 258 -13.95 -46.27 -11.76
C LYS A 258 -13.62 -45.59 -13.07
N ILE A 259 -12.67 -46.16 -13.79
CA ILE A 259 -12.26 -45.73 -15.13
C ILE A 259 -12.82 -46.73 -16.13
N VAL A 260 -13.60 -46.25 -17.10
CA VAL A 260 -14.23 -47.08 -18.13
C VAL A 260 -13.57 -46.83 -19.47
N VAL A 261 -13.09 -47.90 -20.09
CA VAL A 261 -12.41 -47.89 -21.40
C VAL A 261 -13.21 -48.69 -22.43
N ALA A 262 -13.16 -48.27 -23.70
CA ALA A 262 -13.92 -48.83 -24.81
C ALA A 262 -13.34 -50.16 -25.33
N GLY A 263 -14.18 -51.17 -25.59
CA GLY A 263 -13.75 -52.43 -26.24
C GLY A 263 -13.75 -53.65 -25.32
N SER A 264 -14.94 -54.22 -25.13
CA SER A 264 -15.26 -55.61 -24.73
C SER A 264 -14.18 -56.40 -23.96
N PHE A 265 -14.15 -56.19 -22.65
CA PHE A 265 -14.09 -57.13 -21.52
C PHE A 265 -13.74 -56.20 -20.36
N LYS A 266 -14.76 -55.81 -19.57
CA LYS A 266 -14.70 -54.75 -18.57
C LYS A 266 -13.51 -54.91 -17.60
N LYS A 267 -12.34 -54.42 -17.99
CA LYS A 267 -11.27 -54.11 -17.03
C LYS A 267 -11.70 -52.82 -16.36
N GLU A 268 -12.46 -52.97 -15.27
CA GLU A 268 -12.81 -51.85 -14.40
C GLU A 268 -11.59 -51.54 -13.53
N TYR A 269 -10.98 -50.38 -13.76
CA TYR A 269 -9.97 -49.88 -12.85
C TYR A 269 -10.67 -49.06 -11.79
N SER A 270 -10.70 -49.56 -10.55
CA SER A 270 -11.39 -48.90 -9.45
C SER A 270 -10.48 -48.63 -8.26
N LYS A 271 -10.65 -47.46 -7.64
CA LYS A 271 -9.97 -47.11 -6.39
C LYS A 271 -10.80 -46.18 -5.54
N VAL A 272 -10.65 -46.34 -4.23
CA VAL A 272 -11.22 -45.42 -3.24
C VAL A 272 -10.43 -44.11 -3.28
N ILE A 273 -11.15 -43.02 -3.45
CA ILE A 273 -10.63 -41.66 -3.49
C ILE A 273 -10.57 -41.10 -2.06
N PRO A 274 -9.46 -40.45 -1.65
CA PRO A 274 -9.37 -39.81 -0.36
C PRO A 274 -10.49 -38.78 -0.16
N LEU A 275 -11.03 -38.71 1.05
CA LEU A 275 -12.13 -37.80 1.41
C LEU A 275 -11.83 -36.33 1.07
N GLY A 276 -10.54 -35.93 1.11
CA GLY A 276 -10.09 -34.60 0.75
C GLY A 276 -10.35 -34.22 -0.72
N ILE A 277 -10.30 -35.20 -1.64
CA ILE A 277 -10.65 -35.01 -3.06
C ILE A 277 -12.13 -35.32 -3.29
N ALA A 278 -12.66 -36.37 -2.64
CA ALA A 278 -14.03 -36.85 -2.80
C ALA A 278 -15.10 -35.75 -2.62
N LYS A 279 -14.88 -34.80 -1.71
CA LYS A 279 -15.79 -33.67 -1.49
C LYS A 279 -15.98 -32.74 -2.70
N PHE A 280 -15.04 -32.77 -3.64
CA PHE A 280 -15.09 -32.00 -4.89
C PHE A 280 -15.75 -32.77 -6.04
N LEU A 281 -16.00 -34.08 -5.86
CA LEU A 281 -16.72 -34.93 -6.82
C LEU A 281 -18.21 -34.94 -6.46
N ASN A 282 -18.92 -33.84 -6.78
CA ASN A 282 -20.36 -33.70 -6.52
C ASN A 282 -21.15 -33.62 -7.85
N PRO A 283 -22.29 -34.33 -7.98
CA PRO A 283 -23.20 -34.20 -9.14
C PRO A 283 -23.56 -32.77 -9.53
N THR A 284 -23.61 -31.83 -8.58
CA THR A 284 -23.95 -30.44 -8.86
C THR A 284 -22.79 -29.62 -9.42
N MET A 285 -21.55 -30.09 -9.28
CA MET A 285 -20.34 -29.31 -9.60
C MET A 285 -19.54 -29.88 -10.77
N SER A 286 -19.71 -31.16 -11.15
CA SER A 286 -18.84 -31.80 -12.14
C SER A 286 -19.59 -32.79 -13.03
N GLU A 287 -19.95 -32.39 -14.25
CA GLU A 287 -20.48 -33.31 -15.27
C GLU A 287 -19.37 -33.99 -16.10
N ARG A 288 -18.18 -33.40 -16.08
CA ARG A 288 -17.00 -33.83 -16.82
C ARG A 288 -15.76 -33.69 -15.95
N ILE A 289 -14.75 -34.49 -16.26
CA ILE A 289 -13.45 -34.46 -15.60
C ILE A 289 -12.36 -34.28 -16.65
N LEU A 290 -11.41 -33.40 -16.38
CA LEU A 290 -10.23 -33.24 -17.22
C LEU A 290 -9.26 -34.38 -16.92
N ALA A 291 -8.93 -35.17 -17.94
CA ALA A 291 -7.88 -36.17 -17.83
C ALA A 291 -6.69 -35.75 -18.72
N VAL A 292 -5.48 -35.80 -18.15
CA VAL A 292 -4.24 -35.29 -18.75
C VAL A 292 -3.19 -36.40 -18.78
N LEU A 293 -2.74 -36.75 -19.98
CA LEU A 293 -1.56 -37.57 -20.18
C LEU A 293 -0.32 -36.73 -19.86
N ILE A 294 0.53 -37.21 -18.94
CA ILE A 294 1.79 -36.57 -18.57
C ILE A 294 2.98 -37.43 -18.99
N ASP A 295 4.08 -36.78 -19.34
CA ASP A 295 5.36 -37.46 -19.56
C ASP A 295 5.89 -37.97 -18.21
N ASP A 296 6.15 -39.27 -18.10
CA ASP A 296 6.60 -39.92 -16.85
C ASP A 296 8.01 -39.47 -16.41
N GLN A 297 8.82 -38.89 -17.31
CA GLN A 297 10.17 -38.42 -17.02
C GLN A 297 10.20 -36.94 -16.65
N THR A 298 9.51 -36.08 -17.41
CA THR A 298 9.54 -34.62 -17.21
C THR A 298 8.40 -34.11 -16.33
N GLY A 299 7.30 -34.85 -16.24
CA GLY A 299 6.06 -34.40 -15.60
C GLY A 299 5.29 -33.36 -16.41
N GLU A 300 5.72 -33.07 -17.65
CA GLU A 300 5.03 -32.11 -18.52
C GLU A 300 3.76 -32.73 -19.14
N PRO A 301 2.68 -31.95 -19.31
CA PRO A 301 1.46 -32.42 -19.95
C PRO A 301 1.69 -32.64 -21.46
N ILE A 302 1.30 -33.81 -21.95
CA ILE A 302 1.36 -34.19 -23.37
C ILE A 302 0.01 -33.91 -24.04
N GLU A 303 -1.09 -34.39 -23.46
CA GLU A 303 -2.44 -34.28 -24.01
C GLU A 303 -3.46 -34.14 -22.88
N GLY A 304 -4.55 -33.39 -23.09
CA GLY A 304 -5.64 -33.24 -22.12
C GLY A 304 -7.01 -33.26 -22.80
N ASN A 305 -7.91 -34.11 -22.31
CA ASN A 305 -9.28 -34.24 -22.82
C ASN A 305 -10.29 -34.27 -21.68
N TYR A 306 -11.47 -33.70 -21.92
CA TYR A 306 -12.59 -33.79 -20.98
C TYR A 306 -13.41 -35.05 -21.25
N TYR A 307 -13.61 -35.86 -20.21
CA TYR A 307 -14.41 -37.08 -20.26
C TYR A 307 -15.67 -36.94 -19.39
N PRO A 308 -16.77 -37.59 -19.75
CA PRO A 308 -17.96 -37.62 -18.91
C PRO A 308 -17.67 -38.21 -17.53
N LEU A 309 -18.26 -37.62 -16.49
CA LEU A 309 -18.27 -38.16 -15.13
C LEU A 309 -19.70 -38.58 -14.77
N LYS A 310 -19.90 -39.87 -14.51
CA LYS A 310 -21.19 -40.44 -14.11
C LYS A 310 -21.18 -40.69 -12.61
N PHE A 311 -22.25 -40.28 -11.93
CA PHE A 311 -22.42 -40.55 -10.51
C PHE A 311 -23.27 -41.80 -10.32
N MET A 312 -22.82 -42.65 -9.41
CA MET A 312 -23.54 -43.84 -8.96
C MET A 312 -23.90 -43.65 -7.50
N GLU A 313 -25.14 -44.00 -7.14
CA GLU A 313 -25.58 -44.07 -5.74
C GLU A 313 -24.92 -45.24 -5.01
#